data_AF-A0A9W8VB17-F1
#
_entry.id   AF-A0A9W8VB17-F1
#
_cell.length_a   1.000
_cell.length_b   1.000
_cell.length_c   1.000
_cell.angle_alpha   90.00
_cell.angle_beta   90.00
_cell.angle_gamma   90.00
#
_symmetry.space_group_name_H-M   'P 1'
#
loop_
_entity.id
_entity.type
_entity.pdbx_description
1 polymer ?
#
loop_
_entity_poly.entity_id
_entity_poly.type
_entity_poly.pdbx_seq_one_letter_code
_entity_poly.pdbx_strand_id
1 'polypeptide(L)'
;MAGAIEEMIDLVWSPGRVKRKHRNRKHPDNFQYYRRWGFTIYRTYYGPDTDKYWNMLLYALEKQISLALGYYENNEDAEDDIDPSDLQRLNRLFCLDVRDNASVLDHLDVQGIKELWQREEPKNEGAMADNLYKFILLADESVLKDIANGEFIVKAIALHWVEGHSGWGWMRIPSGYLLELFQTLMRWEYETYKTLRFSGSEQDLKDHVWPGDMAIQPTGKASEIRPLLKHYSGQSLDYAW
;
A
#
# COMPACT_ATOMS: atom_id res chain seq x y z
N MET A 1 -20.58 10.82 -6.03
CA MET A 1 -19.57 9.98 -5.36
C MET A 1 -18.42 10.92 -5.05
N ALA A 2 -17.88 10.91 -3.84
CA ALA A 2 -16.71 11.73 -3.55
C ALA A 2 -15.52 11.17 -4.35
N GLY A 3 -14.59 12.04 -4.72
CA GLY A 3 -13.35 11.62 -5.36
C GLY A 3 -12.49 10.81 -4.38
N ALA A 4 -11.66 9.89 -4.88
CA ALA A 4 -10.78 9.05 -4.10
C ALA A 4 -9.86 9.89 -3.18
N ILE A 5 -9.42 11.06 -3.63
CA ILE A 5 -8.59 11.95 -2.80
C ILE A 5 -9.39 12.59 -1.65
N GLU A 6 -10.63 13.00 -1.89
CA GLU A 6 -11.50 13.53 -0.83
C GLU A 6 -11.81 12.45 0.22
N GLU A 7 -12.09 11.22 -0.23
CA GLU A 7 -12.32 10.08 0.67
C GLU A 7 -11.07 9.76 1.51
N MET A 8 -9.88 9.76 0.91
CA MET A 8 -8.63 9.57 1.64
C MET A 8 -8.39 10.70 2.66
N ILE A 9 -8.72 11.95 2.31
CA ILE A 9 -8.60 13.09 3.22
C ILE A 9 -9.55 12.95 4.41
N ASP A 10 -10.80 12.58 4.16
CA ASP A 10 -11.79 12.35 5.21
C ASP A 10 -11.38 11.20 6.12
N LEU A 11 -10.72 10.16 5.57
CA LEU A 11 -10.17 9.05 6.33
C LEU A 11 -9.05 9.48 7.28
N VAL A 12 -8.12 10.33 6.82
CA VAL A 12 -7.01 10.81 7.67
C VAL A 12 -7.42 11.92 8.62
N TRP A 13 -8.53 12.60 8.34
CA TRP A 13 -9.10 13.67 9.14
C TRP A 13 -10.01 13.12 10.25
N SER A 14 -9.49 12.97 11.48
CA SER A 14 -10.24 12.40 12.60
C SER A 14 -10.39 13.35 13.79
N PRO A 15 -11.18 14.44 13.67
CA PRO A 15 -11.51 15.29 14.81
C PRO A 15 -12.40 14.48 15.78
N GLY A 16 -11.91 14.24 16.99
CA GLY A 16 -12.70 13.53 18.01
C GLY A 16 -14.09 14.13 18.23
N ARG A 17 -15.02 13.35 18.82
CA ARG A 17 -16.45 13.69 18.95
C ARG A 17 -16.78 15.05 19.60
N VAL A 18 -15.82 15.69 20.29
CA VAL A 18 -16.03 16.83 21.20
C VAL A 18 -15.74 18.22 20.59
N LYS A 19 -15.11 18.34 19.40
CA LYS A 19 -14.77 19.67 18.82
C LYS A 19 -15.43 19.97 17.46
N ARG A 20 -16.74 19.74 17.36
CA ARG A 20 -17.56 20.10 16.18
C ARG A 20 -17.73 21.60 15.91
N LYS A 21 -17.13 22.50 16.72
CA LYS A 21 -17.31 23.97 16.57
C LYS A 21 -16.54 24.58 15.39
N HIS A 22 -15.47 23.94 14.91
CA HIS A 22 -14.74 24.36 13.70
C HIS A 22 -14.75 23.22 12.68
N ARG A 23 -15.85 23.09 11.93
CA ARG A 23 -16.04 22.06 10.89
C ARG A 23 -15.03 22.13 9.74
N ASN A 24 -14.18 23.14 9.68
CA ASN A 24 -13.26 23.32 8.57
C ASN A 24 -11.93 22.59 8.79
N ARG A 25 -11.74 21.46 8.11
CA ARG A 25 -10.49 20.67 8.08
C ARG A 25 -9.28 21.44 7.52
N LYS A 26 -9.51 22.59 6.87
CA LYS A 26 -8.47 23.47 6.30
C LYS A 26 -7.94 24.52 7.28
N HIS A 27 -8.53 24.68 8.46
CA HIS A 27 -8.03 25.64 9.45
C HIS A 27 -6.69 25.17 10.07
N PRO A 28 -5.66 26.04 10.22
CA PRO A 28 -4.36 25.63 10.77
C PRO A 28 -4.42 24.98 12.16
N ASP A 29 -5.20 25.55 13.10
CA ASP A 29 -5.37 25.02 14.48
C ASP A 29 -5.95 23.60 14.54
N ASN A 30 -6.55 23.18 13.43
CA ASN A 30 -7.22 21.91 13.27
C ASN A 30 -6.24 20.84 12.79
N PHE A 31 -5.02 21.19 12.34
CA PHE A 31 -4.09 20.23 11.73
C PHE A 31 -3.64 19.09 12.67
N GLN A 32 -3.73 19.29 13.98
CA GLN A 32 -3.49 18.26 14.99
C GLN A 32 -4.47 17.06 14.92
N TYR A 33 -5.59 17.18 14.20
CA TYR A 33 -6.57 16.11 14.03
C TYR A 33 -6.32 15.22 12.80
N TYR A 34 -5.34 15.57 11.97
CA TYR A 34 -4.88 14.67 10.91
C TYR A 34 -4.03 13.56 11.49
N ARG A 35 -4.25 12.36 10.99
CA ARG A 35 -3.49 11.17 11.31
C ARG A 35 -2.57 10.80 10.15
N ARG A 36 -1.49 10.10 10.46
CA ARG A 36 -0.66 9.46 9.43
C ARG A 36 -1.43 8.34 8.75
N TRP A 37 -1.03 8.00 7.54
CA TRP A 37 -1.56 6.89 6.75
C TRP A 37 -0.43 6.19 6.00
N GLY A 38 -0.69 4.98 5.51
CA GLY A 38 0.27 4.21 4.73
C GLY A 38 0.26 2.75 5.12
N PHE A 39 1.44 2.13 5.14
CA PHE A 39 1.58 0.69 5.28
C PHE A 39 2.58 0.30 6.36
N THR A 40 2.26 -0.77 7.08
CA THR A 40 3.26 -1.49 7.88
C THR A 40 4.01 -2.44 6.95
N ILE A 41 5.34 -2.43 7.01
CA ILE A 41 6.20 -3.27 6.17
C ILE A 41 7.15 -4.10 7.04
N TYR A 42 7.17 -5.41 6.79
CA TYR A 42 8.04 -6.36 7.47
C TYR A 42 9.18 -6.80 6.58
N ARG A 43 10.41 -6.80 7.10
CA ARG A 43 11.57 -7.46 6.49
C ARG A 43 11.82 -8.80 7.16
N THR A 44 11.87 -9.88 6.38
CA THR A 44 12.09 -11.24 6.93
C THR A 44 13.34 -11.93 6.39
N TYR A 45 14.16 -11.25 5.60
CA TYR A 45 15.41 -11.79 5.10
C TYR A 45 16.60 -10.87 5.41
N TYR A 46 17.61 -11.45 6.07
CA TYR A 46 18.81 -10.76 6.53
C TYR A 46 20.02 -11.53 6.02
N GLY A 47 20.64 -11.02 4.95
CA GLY A 47 21.79 -11.62 4.30
C GLY A 47 22.84 -10.57 3.97
N PRO A 48 24.00 -10.99 3.43
CA PRO A 48 25.01 -10.05 2.96
C PRO A 48 24.41 -9.09 1.93
N ASP A 49 24.74 -7.80 2.05
CA ASP A 49 24.28 -6.71 1.17
C ASP A 49 22.76 -6.44 1.13
N THR A 50 21.93 -7.17 1.88
CA THR A 50 20.47 -6.98 1.80
C THR A 50 19.99 -5.69 2.46
N ASP A 51 20.79 -5.08 3.34
CA ASP A 51 20.52 -3.75 3.90
C ASP A 51 20.46 -2.66 2.82
N LYS A 52 21.32 -2.75 1.80
CA LYS A 52 21.30 -1.80 0.67
C LYS A 52 19.96 -1.90 -0.07
N TYR A 53 19.54 -3.11 -0.41
CA TYR A 53 18.31 -3.34 -1.17
C TYR A 53 17.06 -3.04 -0.34
N TRP A 54 17.10 -3.31 0.96
CA TRP A 54 16.06 -2.89 1.89
C TRP A 54 15.88 -1.37 1.91
N ASN A 55 16.97 -0.61 2.07
CA ASN A 55 16.91 0.85 2.03
C ASN A 55 16.46 1.38 0.66
N MET A 56 16.86 0.73 -0.44
CA MET A 56 16.39 1.07 -1.79
C MET A 56 14.88 0.84 -1.94
N LEU A 57 14.34 -0.25 -1.39
CA LEU A 57 12.91 -0.52 -1.38
C LEU A 57 12.15 0.56 -0.61
N LEU A 58 12.55 0.85 0.64
CA LEU A 58 11.88 1.87 1.46
C LEU A 58 11.87 3.25 0.76
N TYR A 59 13.02 3.64 0.20
CA TYR A 59 13.12 4.87 -0.58
C TYR A 59 12.18 4.88 -1.79
N ALA A 60 12.11 3.77 -2.54
CA ALA A 60 11.25 3.67 -3.71
C ALA A 60 9.76 3.78 -3.34
N LEU A 61 9.31 3.04 -2.32
CA LEU A 61 7.92 3.07 -1.85
C LEU A 61 7.48 4.49 -1.46
N GLU A 62 8.29 5.22 -0.70
CA GLU A 62 7.99 6.61 -0.33
C GLU A 62 7.96 7.54 -1.54
N LYS A 63 8.97 7.46 -2.41
CA LYS A 63 9.05 8.34 -3.59
C LYS A 63 7.93 8.10 -4.58
N GLN A 64 7.55 6.85 -4.77
CA GLN A 64 6.51 6.49 -5.72
C GLN A 64 5.12 6.87 -5.23
N ILE A 65 4.86 6.89 -3.93
CA ILE A 65 3.65 7.51 -3.39
C ILE A 65 3.61 9.01 -3.70
N SER A 66 4.72 9.73 -3.48
CA SER A 66 4.78 11.16 -3.83
C SER A 66 4.51 11.40 -5.32
N LEU A 67 5.08 10.57 -6.20
CA LEU A 67 4.85 10.66 -7.65
C LEU A 67 3.43 10.28 -8.05
N ALA A 68 2.85 9.24 -7.44
CA ALA A 68 1.48 8.81 -7.70
C ALA A 68 0.47 9.88 -7.31
N LEU A 69 0.68 10.58 -6.19
CA LEU A 69 -0.14 11.74 -5.82
C LEU A 69 -0.01 12.89 -6.83
N GLY A 70 1.18 13.08 -7.41
CA GLY A 70 1.43 14.04 -8.48
C GLY A 70 0.67 13.75 -9.78
N TYR A 71 0.13 12.54 -9.98
CA TYR A 71 -0.80 12.23 -11.07
C TYR A 71 -2.00 13.19 -11.04
N TYR A 72 -2.59 13.38 -9.86
CA TYR A 72 -3.78 14.22 -9.69
C TYR A 72 -3.52 15.71 -9.88
N GLU A 73 -2.26 16.16 -9.77
CA GLU A 73 -1.88 17.56 -10.00
C GLU A 73 -1.75 17.88 -11.50
N ASN A 74 -1.37 16.90 -12.32
CA ASN A 74 -0.87 17.12 -13.67
C ASN A 74 -1.70 16.45 -14.77
N ASN A 75 -2.76 15.73 -14.41
CA ASN A 75 -3.56 14.97 -15.38
C ASN A 75 -4.95 15.59 -15.54
N GLU A 76 -5.28 16.02 -16.75
CA GLU A 76 -6.58 16.63 -17.08
C GLU A 76 -7.74 15.62 -16.96
N ASP A 77 -7.46 14.32 -17.01
CA ASP A 77 -8.44 13.25 -16.80
C ASP A 77 -8.60 12.85 -15.32
N ALA A 78 -7.86 13.51 -14.40
CA ALA A 78 -8.03 13.32 -12.97
C ALA A 78 -9.32 13.98 -12.45
N GLU A 79 -9.67 13.75 -11.19
CA GLU A 79 -10.90 14.31 -10.61
C GLU A 79 -10.89 15.84 -10.68
N ASP A 80 -11.87 16.39 -11.40
CA ASP A 80 -12.14 17.83 -11.44
C ASP A 80 -12.37 18.32 -9.99
N ASP A 81 -11.61 19.33 -9.55
CA ASP A 81 -11.69 19.98 -8.23
C ASP A 81 -10.91 19.35 -7.05
N ILE A 82 -9.79 18.65 -7.27
CA ILE A 82 -8.88 18.30 -6.16
C ILE A 82 -8.15 19.54 -5.64
N ASP A 83 -8.24 19.78 -4.33
CA ASP A 83 -7.46 20.83 -3.66
C ASP A 83 -5.97 20.45 -3.60
N PRO A 84 -5.05 21.24 -4.19
CA PRO A 84 -3.61 20.94 -4.14
C PRO A 84 -3.05 20.87 -2.69
N SER A 85 -3.66 21.59 -1.76
CA SER A 85 -3.28 21.53 -0.34
C SER A 85 -3.62 20.19 0.31
N ASP A 86 -4.62 19.47 -0.22
CA ASP A 86 -4.99 18.15 0.23
C ASP A 86 -4.01 17.09 -0.30
N LEU A 87 -3.61 17.15 -1.57
CA LEU A 87 -2.55 16.29 -2.11
C LEU A 87 -1.23 16.49 -1.36
N GLN A 88 -0.83 17.75 -1.13
CA GLN A 88 0.36 18.04 -0.32
C GLN A 88 0.23 17.48 1.10
N ARG A 89 -0.97 17.53 1.68
CA ARG A 89 -1.22 17.01 3.02
C ARG A 89 -1.15 15.49 3.07
N LEU A 90 -1.78 14.79 2.13
CA LEU A 90 -1.67 13.33 2.00
C LEU A 90 -0.20 12.93 1.84
N ASN A 91 0.55 13.61 0.96
CA ASN A 91 1.97 13.32 0.75
C ASN A 91 2.79 13.47 2.05
N ARG A 92 2.55 14.52 2.85
CA ARG A 92 3.24 14.74 4.13
C ARG A 92 2.84 13.76 5.24
N LEU A 93 1.61 13.23 5.18
CA LEU A 93 1.08 12.33 6.19
C LEU A 93 1.37 10.85 5.89
N PHE A 94 1.84 10.55 4.67
CA PHE A 94 2.26 9.21 4.30
C PHE A 94 3.43 8.76 5.17
N CYS A 95 3.39 7.52 5.66
CA CYS A 95 4.50 6.89 6.32
C CYS A 95 4.50 5.37 6.13
N LEU A 96 5.70 4.78 6.25
CA LEU A 96 5.89 3.35 6.43
C LEU A 96 6.14 3.05 7.91
N ASP A 97 5.37 2.14 8.52
CA ASP A 97 5.73 1.55 9.82
C ASP A 97 6.68 0.37 9.55
N VAL A 98 7.97 0.64 9.69
CA VAL A 98 9.05 -0.27 9.31
C VAL A 98 9.34 -1.27 10.43
N ARG A 99 9.25 -2.56 10.12
CA ARG A 99 9.53 -3.67 11.05
C ARG A 99 10.68 -4.52 10.50
N ASP A 100 11.88 -4.34 11.05
CA ASP A 100 13.12 -4.96 10.56
C ASP A 100 14.04 -5.51 11.67
N ASN A 101 13.47 -5.88 12.82
CA ASN A 101 14.21 -6.54 13.89
C ASN A 101 14.53 -8.00 13.54
N ALA A 102 15.75 -8.25 13.06
CA ALA A 102 16.26 -9.56 12.66
C ALA A 102 16.04 -10.65 13.72
N SER A 103 16.24 -10.35 15.00
CA SER A 103 16.11 -11.33 16.09
C SER A 103 14.71 -11.93 16.23
N VAL A 104 13.69 -11.28 15.67
CA VAL A 104 12.29 -11.70 15.72
C VAL A 104 11.78 -12.13 14.35
N LEU A 105 12.26 -11.48 13.29
CA LEU A 105 11.66 -11.54 11.96
C LEU A 105 12.41 -12.42 10.95
N ASP A 106 13.67 -12.75 11.23
CA ASP A 106 14.49 -13.51 10.29
C ASP A 106 13.85 -14.87 9.96
N HIS A 107 13.77 -15.15 8.67
CA HIS A 107 13.16 -16.34 8.08
C HIS A 107 11.67 -16.57 8.38
N LEU A 108 10.94 -15.58 8.91
CA LEU A 108 9.49 -15.69 9.01
C LEU A 108 8.85 -15.69 7.62
N ASP A 109 7.97 -16.67 7.39
CA ASP A 109 7.11 -16.73 6.22
C ASP A 109 5.82 -15.93 6.45
N VAL A 110 4.92 -15.95 5.46
CA VAL A 110 3.63 -15.25 5.52
C VAL A 110 2.81 -15.69 6.74
N GLN A 111 2.84 -16.97 7.10
CA GLN A 111 2.08 -17.50 8.22
C GLN A 111 2.69 -17.03 9.56
N GLY A 112 4.01 -17.10 9.70
CA GLY A 112 4.72 -16.60 10.88
C GLY A 112 4.49 -15.11 11.11
N ILE A 113 4.41 -14.32 10.04
CA ILE A 113 4.09 -12.88 10.14
C ILE A 113 2.64 -12.65 10.57
N LYS A 114 1.68 -13.42 10.04
CA LYS A 114 0.27 -13.34 10.49
C LYS A 114 0.14 -13.64 11.98
N GLU A 115 0.80 -14.71 12.44
CA GLU A 115 0.82 -15.09 13.85
C GLU A 115 1.50 -14.04 14.73
N LEU A 116 2.63 -13.48 14.28
CA LEU A 116 3.30 -12.39 14.98
C LEU A 116 2.37 -11.18 15.12
N TRP A 117 1.74 -10.75 14.01
CA TRP A 117 0.83 -9.62 14.00
C TRP A 117 -0.37 -9.82 14.94
N GLN A 118 -0.93 -11.04 15.01
CA GLN A 118 -2.04 -11.36 15.93
C GLN A 118 -1.65 -11.25 17.41
N ARG A 119 -0.37 -11.47 17.74
CA ARG A 119 0.14 -11.33 19.11
C ARG A 119 0.48 -9.88 19.46
N GLU A 120 0.79 -9.06 18.46
CA GLU A 120 1.03 -7.64 18.67
C GLU A 120 -0.30 -6.95 19.02
N GLU A 121 -0.32 -6.17 20.10
CA GLU A 121 -1.50 -5.37 20.40
C GLU A 121 -1.75 -4.37 19.26
N PRO A 122 -3.01 -4.16 18.84
CA PRO A 122 -3.33 -3.20 17.80
C PRO A 122 -2.81 -1.82 18.21
N LYS A 123 -1.80 -1.31 17.51
CA LYS A 123 -1.44 0.09 17.62
C LYS A 123 -2.57 0.88 16.99
N ASN A 124 -3.34 1.60 17.80
CA ASN A 124 -4.40 2.48 17.31
C ASN A 124 -3.80 3.79 16.79
N GLU A 125 -2.82 3.67 15.89
CA GLU A 125 -2.03 4.76 15.35
C GLU A 125 -2.41 4.95 13.88
N GLY A 126 -3.25 5.95 13.66
CA GLY A 126 -3.52 6.46 12.33
C GLY A 126 -4.38 5.60 11.41
N ALA A 127 -4.42 6.04 10.15
CA ALA A 127 -5.12 5.40 9.04
C ALA A 127 -4.17 4.45 8.30
N MET A 128 -3.53 3.55 9.04
CA MET A 128 -2.60 2.55 8.50
C MET A 128 -3.38 1.36 7.93
N ALA A 129 -2.88 0.77 6.84
CA ALA A 129 -3.56 -0.31 6.13
C ALA A 129 -3.76 -1.59 6.98
N ASP A 130 -2.87 -1.88 7.93
CA ASP A 130 -2.97 -3.00 8.85
C ASP A 130 -4.05 -2.78 9.92
N ASN A 131 -4.18 -1.53 10.37
CA ASN A 131 -5.21 -1.11 11.32
C ASN A 131 -6.59 -1.12 10.67
N LEU A 132 -6.74 -0.46 9.51
CA LEU A 132 -8.03 -0.26 8.84
C LEU A 132 -8.48 -1.47 8.03
N TYR A 133 -7.59 -2.04 7.23
CA TYR A 133 -7.94 -3.01 6.20
C TYR A 133 -7.39 -4.41 6.44
N LYS A 134 -6.52 -4.56 7.46
CA LYS A 134 -5.81 -5.80 7.79
C LYS A 134 -4.84 -6.21 6.68
N PHE A 135 -4.12 -5.23 6.13
CA PHE A 135 -3.13 -5.39 5.08
C PHE A 135 -1.74 -4.92 5.52
N ILE A 136 -0.72 -5.70 5.18
CA ILE A 136 0.69 -5.34 5.41
C ILE A 136 1.49 -5.53 4.12
N LEU A 137 2.69 -4.98 4.12
CA LEU A 137 3.72 -5.27 3.12
C LEU A 137 4.77 -6.22 3.71
N LEU A 138 5.33 -7.08 2.88
CA LEU A 138 6.36 -8.04 3.23
C LEU A 138 7.51 -7.98 2.21
N ALA A 139 8.73 -7.87 2.74
CA ALA A 139 9.98 -7.98 2.01
C ALA A 139 10.76 -9.21 2.50
N ASP A 140 10.52 -10.33 1.84
CA ASP A 140 11.26 -11.57 2.04
C ASP A 140 12.46 -11.66 1.08
N GLU A 141 13.13 -12.81 1.05
CA GLU A 141 14.29 -13.04 0.19
C GLU A 141 13.99 -12.77 -1.29
N SER A 142 12.81 -13.16 -1.78
CA SER A 142 12.43 -12.98 -3.18
C SER A 142 12.29 -11.51 -3.53
N VAL A 143 11.67 -10.72 -2.64
CA VAL A 143 11.52 -9.27 -2.81
C VAL A 143 12.88 -8.58 -2.84
N LEU A 144 13.79 -8.90 -1.92
CA LEU A 144 15.10 -8.23 -1.90
C LEU A 144 15.96 -8.60 -3.12
N LYS A 145 15.80 -9.81 -3.67
CA LYS A 145 16.41 -10.20 -4.95
C LYS A 145 15.81 -9.44 -6.13
N ASP A 146 14.50 -9.23 -6.15
CA ASP A 146 13.82 -8.41 -7.16
C ASP A 146 14.41 -6.99 -7.17
N ILE A 147 14.51 -6.35 -5.99
CA ILE A 147 15.11 -5.01 -5.87
C ILE A 147 16.57 -4.98 -6.34
N ALA A 148 17.35 -6.02 -6.01
CA ALA A 148 18.73 -6.13 -6.46
C ALA A 148 18.84 -6.21 -8.00
N ASN A 149 17.84 -6.78 -8.66
CA ASN A 149 17.74 -6.86 -10.12
C ASN A 149 17.06 -5.63 -10.75
N GLY A 150 16.69 -4.62 -9.95
CA GLY A 150 15.97 -3.44 -10.43
C GLY A 150 14.48 -3.68 -10.74
N GLU A 151 13.90 -4.74 -10.19
CA GLU A 151 12.47 -5.02 -10.18
C GLU A 151 11.88 -4.48 -8.87
N PHE A 152 11.21 -3.32 -8.93
CA PHE A 152 10.67 -2.66 -7.74
C PHE A 152 9.29 -3.21 -7.37
N ILE A 153 9.31 -4.38 -6.72
CA ILE A 153 8.14 -5.16 -6.32
C ILE A 153 8.19 -5.41 -4.82
N VAL A 154 7.03 -5.43 -4.16
CA VAL A 154 6.84 -5.83 -2.77
C VAL A 154 5.69 -6.82 -2.66
N LYS A 155 5.62 -7.64 -1.61
CA LYS A 155 4.44 -8.49 -1.37
C LYS A 155 3.44 -7.74 -0.51
N ALA A 156 2.18 -7.71 -0.92
CA ALA A 156 1.08 -7.32 -0.03
C ALA A 156 0.39 -8.56 0.52
N ILE A 157 0.11 -8.56 1.82
CA ILE A 157 -0.49 -9.68 2.54
C ILE A 157 -1.82 -9.24 3.15
N ALA A 158 -2.88 -10.01 2.90
CA ALA A 158 -4.15 -9.91 3.60
C ALA A 158 -4.11 -10.77 4.88
N LEU A 159 -4.05 -10.11 6.03
CA LEU A 159 -3.88 -10.76 7.34
C LEU A 159 -5.08 -11.65 7.72
N HIS A 160 -6.29 -11.24 7.34
CA HIS A 160 -7.53 -11.97 7.61
C HIS A 160 -7.93 -12.94 6.49
N TRP A 161 -7.10 -13.14 5.46
CA TRP A 161 -7.42 -14.14 4.44
C TRP A 161 -7.43 -15.54 5.06
N VAL A 162 -8.48 -16.29 4.74
CA VAL A 162 -8.72 -17.67 5.18
C VAL A 162 -8.68 -18.58 3.96
N GLU A 163 -8.12 -19.78 4.15
CA GLU A 163 -8.08 -20.81 3.11
C GLU A 163 -9.46 -21.10 2.52
N GLY A 164 -9.53 -21.25 1.19
CA GLY A 164 -10.78 -21.47 0.45
C GLY A 164 -11.46 -20.20 -0.06
N HIS A 165 -10.99 -19.00 0.32
CA HIS A 165 -11.36 -17.76 -0.36
C HIS A 165 -10.56 -17.57 -1.66
N SER A 166 -11.04 -16.70 -2.55
CA SER A 166 -10.37 -16.38 -3.82
C SER A 166 -8.92 -15.90 -3.59
N GLY A 167 -7.99 -16.33 -4.45
CA GLY A 167 -6.57 -16.02 -4.32
C GLY A 167 -5.88 -16.80 -3.20
N TRP A 168 -4.76 -16.27 -2.69
CA TRP A 168 -3.88 -16.95 -1.71
C TRP A 168 -3.54 -16.08 -0.50
N GLY A 169 -4.26 -14.97 -0.33
CA GLY A 169 -4.04 -14.05 0.78
C GLY A 169 -2.77 -13.22 0.67
N TRP A 170 -2.04 -13.33 -0.44
CA TRP A 170 -0.91 -12.47 -0.75
C TRP A 170 -0.74 -12.28 -2.27
N MET A 171 -0.01 -11.23 -2.65
CA MET A 171 0.24 -10.88 -4.05
C MET A 171 1.54 -10.08 -4.16
N ARG A 172 2.27 -10.21 -5.26
CA ARG A 172 3.37 -9.32 -5.63
C ARG A 172 2.80 -8.05 -6.26
N ILE A 173 3.16 -6.89 -5.74
CA ILE A 173 2.64 -5.59 -6.16
C ILE A 173 3.81 -4.68 -6.53
N PRO A 174 3.76 -4.00 -7.68
CA PRO A 174 4.72 -2.96 -8.00
C PRO A 174 4.68 -1.86 -6.96
N SER A 175 5.83 -1.34 -6.54
CA SER A 175 5.86 -0.26 -5.56
C SER A 175 5.22 1.05 -6.08
N GLY A 176 5.11 1.23 -7.40
CA GLY A 176 4.35 2.31 -8.02
C GLY A 176 2.84 2.25 -7.76
N TYR A 177 2.31 1.06 -7.49
CA TYR A 177 0.88 0.80 -7.38
C TYR A 177 0.37 0.89 -5.92
N LEU A 178 1.21 1.32 -4.98
CA LEU A 178 0.82 1.39 -3.56
C LEU A 178 -0.34 2.35 -3.29
N LEU A 179 -0.41 3.48 -4.01
CA LEU A 179 -1.54 4.41 -3.86
C LEU A 179 -2.83 3.78 -4.38
N GLU A 180 -2.77 3.12 -5.54
CA GLU A 180 -3.90 2.37 -6.10
C GLU A 180 -4.36 1.28 -5.13
N LEU A 181 -3.43 0.49 -4.57
CA LEU A 181 -3.74 -0.52 -3.56
C LEU A 181 -4.50 0.08 -2.38
N PHE A 182 -4.01 1.20 -1.83
CA PHE A 182 -4.66 1.84 -0.68
C PHE A 182 -6.09 2.31 -1.04
N GLN A 183 -6.27 2.91 -2.22
CA GLN A 183 -7.57 3.35 -2.71
C GLN A 183 -8.51 2.18 -2.99
N THR A 184 -8.01 1.07 -3.53
CA THR A 184 -8.76 -0.17 -3.72
C THR A 184 -9.22 -0.74 -2.37
N LEU A 185 -8.35 -0.76 -1.36
CA LEU A 185 -8.70 -1.22 -0.01
C LEU A 185 -9.79 -0.35 0.63
N MET A 186 -9.70 0.97 0.45
CA MET A 186 -10.71 1.93 0.91
C MET A 186 -12.07 1.67 0.23
N ARG A 187 -12.07 1.43 -1.08
CA ARG A 187 -13.30 1.12 -1.84
C ARG A 187 -13.93 -0.21 -1.42
N TRP A 188 -13.12 -1.21 -1.10
CA TRP A 188 -13.57 -2.54 -0.70
C TRP A 188 -13.50 -2.76 0.81
N GLU A 189 -13.73 -1.74 1.64
CA GLU A 189 -13.49 -1.82 3.09
C GLU A 189 -14.16 -3.02 3.81
N TYR A 190 -15.32 -3.49 3.31
CA TYR A 190 -16.03 -4.64 3.87
C TYR A 190 -15.63 -5.99 3.25
N GLU A 191 -14.89 -5.97 2.13
CA GLU A 191 -14.52 -7.16 1.36
C GLU A 191 -13.07 -7.07 0.87
N THR A 192 -12.15 -6.58 1.72
CA THR A 192 -10.76 -6.33 1.35
C THR A 192 -10.04 -7.59 0.85
N TYR A 193 -10.52 -8.79 1.21
CA TYR A 193 -10.07 -10.08 0.67
C TYR A 193 -10.21 -10.20 -0.85
N LYS A 194 -11.08 -9.41 -1.50
CA LYS A 194 -11.24 -9.35 -2.96
C LYS A 194 -10.14 -8.56 -3.67
N THR A 195 -9.36 -7.76 -2.94
CA THR A 195 -8.32 -6.88 -3.50
C THR A 195 -7.17 -7.67 -4.15
N LEU A 196 -6.82 -8.82 -3.57
CA LEU A 196 -5.71 -9.67 -4.04
C LEU A 196 -6.22 -10.93 -4.75
N ARG A 197 -7.32 -10.81 -5.51
CA ARG A 197 -7.86 -11.94 -6.29
C ARG A 197 -6.83 -12.50 -7.26
N PHE A 198 -6.81 -13.82 -7.35
CA PHE A 198 -6.00 -14.56 -8.29
C PHE A 198 -6.63 -15.92 -8.56
N SER A 199 -6.70 -16.31 -9.83
CA SER A 199 -7.33 -17.57 -10.27
C SER A 199 -6.33 -18.70 -10.54
N GLY A 200 -5.03 -18.40 -10.60
CA GLY A 200 -3.96 -19.40 -10.76
C GLY A 200 -3.55 -20.09 -9.46
N SER A 201 -2.57 -20.98 -9.55
CA SER A 201 -1.99 -21.66 -8.38
C SER A 201 -1.14 -20.71 -7.54
N GLU A 202 -0.95 -20.98 -6.25
CA GLU A 202 -0.10 -20.14 -5.39
C GLU A 202 1.33 -20.03 -5.95
N GLN A 203 1.81 -21.10 -6.58
CA GLN A 203 3.13 -21.13 -7.20
C GLN A 203 3.26 -20.09 -8.33
N ASP A 204 2.17 -19.83 -9.07
CA ASP A 204 2.16 -18.84 -10.16
C ASP A 204 2.33 -17.41 -9.63
N LEU A 205 2.02 -17.15 -8.34
CA LEU A 205 2.24 -15.83 -7.72
C LEU A 205 3.72 -15.45 -7.61
N LYS A 206 4.65 -16.40 -7.76
CA LYS A 206 6.08 -16.09 -7.81
C LYS A 206 6.44 -15.29 -9.06
N ASP A 207 5.74 -15.56 -10.15
CA ASP A 207 5.98 -14.92 -11.44
C ASP A 207 4.89 -13.89 -11.77
N HIS A 208 3.72 -13.97 -11.15
CA HIS A 208 2.64 -13.02 -11.35
C HIS A 208 2.83 -11.73 -10.54
N VAL A 209 2.44 -10.61 -11.14
CA VAL A 209 2.47 -9.27 -10.54
C VAL A 209 1.11 -8.63 -10.69
N TRP A 210 0.62 -8.01 -9.62
CA TRP A 210 -0.70 -7.40 -9.57
C TRP A 210 -0.87 -6.36 -10.69
N PRO A 211 -1.92 -6.47 -11.52
CA PRO A 211 -2.15 -5.56 -12.63
C PRO A 211 -2.74 -4.20 -12.21
N GLY A 212 -3.08 -4.02 -10.93
CA GLY A 212 -3.90 -2.92 -10.44
C GLY A 212 -5.40 -3.26 -10.49
N ASP A 213 -6.24 -2.32 -10.06
CA ASP A 213 -7.70 -2.44 -10.15
C ASP A 213 -8.24 -1.47 -11.22
N MET A 214 -8.88 -2.02 -12.26
CA MET A 214 -9.46 -1.25 -13.36
C MET A 214 -10.56 -0.28 -12.92
N ALA A 215 -11.09 -0.43 -11.71
CA ALA A 215 -12.10 0.45 -11.15
C ALA A 215 -11.49 1.72 -10.51
N ILE A 216 -10.18 1.79 -10.32
CA ILE A 216 -9.45 2.92 -9.73
C ILE A 216 -8.63 3.65 -10.82
N GLN A 217 -8.31 4.92 -10.57
CA GLN A 217 -7.45 5.70 -11.45
C GLN A 217 -6.04 5.07 -11.53
N PRO A 218 -5.43 4.96 -12.73
CA PRO A 218 -4.17 4.28 -12.93
C PRO A 218 -2.97 5.15 -12.53
N THR A 219 -2.92 5.57 -11.27
CA THR A 219 -1.88 6.45 -10.70
C THR A 219 -0.48 5.85 -10.76
N GLY A 220 -0.37 4.52 -10.86
CA GLY A 220 0.85 3.77 -11.13
C GLY A 220 1.58 4.30 -12.37
N LYS A 221 0.86 4.75 -13.40
CA LYS A 221 1.49 5.32 -14.61
C LYS A 221 2.37 6.55 -14.33
N ALA A 222 2.10 7.30 -13.27
CA ALA A 222 2.90 8.47 -12.88
C ALA A 222 4.05 8.14 -11.91
N SER A 223 3.99 7.00 -11.23
CA SER A 223 4.95 6.58 -10.22
C SER A 223 5.88 5.46 -10.67
N GLU A 224 5.58 4.79 -11.78
CA GLU A 224 6.39 3.72 -12.31
C GLU A 224 7.71 4.21 -12.90
N ILE A 225 8.77 3.45 -12.64
CA ILE A 225 10.12 3.71 -13.16
C ILE A 225 10.25 3.20 -14.62
N ARG A 226 9.30 2.38 -15.10
CA ARG A 226 9.33 1.70 -16.40
C ARG A 226 8.22 2.17 -17.37
N PRO A 227 8.41 2.11 -18.71
CA PRO A 227 7.44 2.66 -19.68
C PRO A 227 6.10 1.92 -19.82
N LEU A 228 5.13 2.64 -20.42
CA LEU A 228 3.65 2.57 -20.35
C LEU A 228 2.85 1.31 -20.76
N LEU A 229 3.42 0.18 -21.22
CA LEU A 229 2.59 -0.88 -21.84
C LEU A 229 2.63 -2.28 -21.20
N LYS A 230 3.71 -2.66 -20.51
CA LYS A 230 3.81 -3.81 -19.58
C LYS A 230 5.01 -3.56 -18.67
N HIS A 231 4.77 -3.14 -17.43
CA HIS A 231 5.83 -2.61 -16.57
C HIS A 231 6.71 -3.73 -16.00
N TYR A 232 6.12 -4.88 -15.67
CA TYR A 232 6.80 -6.01 -15.05
C TYR A 232 6.53 -7.31 -15.82
N SER A 233 7.54 -8.18 -15.88
CA SER A 233 7.36 -9.56 -16.35
C SER A 233 6.32 -10.26 -15.47
N GLY A 234 5.26 -10.78 -16.10
CA GLY A 234 4.18 -11.50 -15.39
C GLY A 234 2.97 -10.67 -14.96
N GLN A 235 2.97 -9.36 -15.24
CA GLN A 235 1.77 -8.53 -15.12
C GLN A 235 0.80 -8.86 -16.27
N SER A 236 -0.31 -9.54 -15.96
CA SER A 236 -1.38 -9.87 -16.94
C SER A 236 -2.77 -9.69 -16.33
N LEU A 237 -3.70 -9.15 -17.12
CA LEU A 237 -5.12 -9.07 -16.79
C LEU A 237 -5.85 -10.40 -16.97
N ASP A 238 -5.22 -11.40 -17.60
CA ASP A 238 -5.86 -12.68 -17.94
C ASP A 238 -6.29 -13.47 -16.71
N TYR A 239 -5.67 -13.20 -15.54
CA TYR A 239 -5.95 -13.86 -14.27
C TYR A 239 -6.79 -13.02 -13.30
N ALA A 240 -7.21 -11.82 -13.72
CA ALA A 240 -7.95 -10.85 -12.91
C ALA A 240 -9.46 -10.89 -13.22
N TRP A 241 -10.15 -11.97 -12.84
CA TRP A 241 -11.62 -12.08 -12.94
C TRP A 241 -12.20 -12.74 -11.69
#